data_AF-A0A938FQR2-F1
#
_entry.id   AF-A0A938FQR2-F1
#
_cell.length_a   1.000
_cell.length_b   1.000
_cell.length_c   1.000
_cell.angle_alpha   90.00
_cell.angle_beta   90.00
_cell.angle_gamma   90.00
#
_symmetry.space_group_name_H-M   'P 1'
#
loop_
_entity.id
_entity.type
_entity.pdbx_description
1 polymer ?
#
loop_
_entity_poly.entity_id
_entity_poly.type
_entity_poly.pdbx_seq_one_letter_code
_entity_poly.pdbx_strand_id
1 'polypeptide(L)'
;MGDSRLDEPIIEWELDEWSSDVRAELTMMLNEAGIAHRWEETVLLAESKNETEVEEILDEIDNLENEIEAQDEVDEKVLRQLLDVTQSIQRDPTDTRATAKLESILEEIDNAGAPGDIGDSAWRQIKDLASQVEEALVGASRPDEVLAMDLASRLGAVLRANL
;
A
#
# COMPACT_ATOMS: atom_id res chain seq x y z
N MET A 1 -0.09 -56.31 -19.18
CA MET A 1 -0.62 -55.30 -18.25
C MET A 1 0.13 -54.02 -18.56
N GLY A 2 -0.54 -52.99 -19.08
CA GLY A 2 0.06 -51.66 -19.17
C GLY A 2 -0.17 -50.99 -17.82
N ASP A 3 0.90 -50.66 -17.13
CA ASP A 3 0.88 -49.77 -15.97
C ASP A 3 0.41 -48.38 -16.45
N SER A 4 -0.90 -48.15 -16.45
CA SER A 4 -1.46 -46.80 -16.36
C SER A 4 -1.20 -46.33 -14.94
N ARG A 5 0.03 -45.88 -14.66
CA ARG A 5 0.31 -45.04 -13.49
C ARG A 5 -0.69 -43.89 -13.60
N LEU A 6 -1.61 -43.80 -12.65
CA LEU A 6 -2.69 -42.82 -12.65
C LEU A 6 -2.02 -41.44 -12.71
N ASP A 7 -1.99 -40.80 -13.88
CA ASP A 7 -1.83 -39.36 -13.98
C ASP A 7 -3.09 -38.80 -13.31
N GLU A 8 -2.98 -38.50 -12.00
CA GLU A 8 -4.00 -37.70 -11.33
C GLU A 8 -4.11 -36.37 -12.09
N PRO A 9 -5.34 -35.89 -12.38
CA PRO A 9 -5.50 -34.67 -13.15
C PRO A 9 -4.78 -33.52 -12.42
N ILE A 10 -3.90 -32.84 -13.15
CA ILE A 10 -3.20 -31.66 -12.66
C ILE A 10 -4.11 -30.46 -12.87
N ILE A 11 -4.14 -29.58 -11.87
CA ILE A 11 -4.83 -28.28 -11.90
C ILE A 11 -3.76 -27.19 -11.96
N GLU A 12 -4.11 -26.13 -12.68
CA GLU A 12 -3.27 -24.98 -12.98
C GLU A 12 -3.89 -23.73 -12.36
N TRP A 13 -3.11 -22.95 -11.64
CA TRP A 13 -3.48 -21.63 -11.12
C TRP A 13 -2.55 -20.59 -11.75
N GLU A 14 -3.10 -19.64 -12.49
CA GLU A 14 -2.37 -18.53 -13.10
C GLU A 14 -2.16 -17.43 -12.04
N LEU A 15 -0.91 -17.23 -11.60
CA LEU A 15 -0.54 -16.27 -10.55
C LEU A 15 0.46 -15.23 -11.09
N ASP A 16 0.21 -14.71 -12.30
CA ASP A 16 1.08 -13.70 -12.93
C ASP A 16 0.95 -12.31 -12.30
N GLU A 17 -0.20 -12.04 -11.66
CA GLU A 17 -0.41 -10.82 -10.89
C GLU A 17 0.35 -10.83 -9.55
N TRP A 18 0.74 -12.00 -9.05
CA TRP A 18 1.45 -12.14 -7.77
C TRP A 18 2.95 -11.81 -7.93
N SER A 19 3.47 -11.02 -6.98
CA SER A 19 4.89 -10.70 -6.91
C SER A 19 5.76 -11.96 -6.69
N SER A 20 7.05 -11.88 -7.01
CA SER A 20 7.96 -13.02 -6.81
C SER A 20 8.10 -13.42 -5.35
N ASP A 21 7.99 -12.46 -4.43
CA ASP A 21 8.11 -12.66 -3.00
C ASP A 21 6.88 -13.39 -2.44
N VAL A 22 5.67 -12.96 -2.84
CA VAL A 22 4.40 -13.62 -2.46
C VAL A 22 4.37 -15.07 -2.99
N ARG A 23 4.81 -15.31 -4.24
CA ARG A 23 4.92 -16.69 -4.78
C ARG A 23 5.95 -17.56 -4.05
N ALA A 24 7.03 -16.96 -3.54
CA ALA A 24 8.01 -17.68 -2.73
C ALA A 24 7.42 -18.09 -1.36
N GLU A 25 6.61 -17.22 -0.76
CA GLU A 25 5.88 -17.51 0.47
C GLU A 25 4.83 -18.62 0.27
N LEU A 26 4.05 -18.55 -0.81
CA LEU A 26 3.13 -19.62 -1.22
C LEU A 26 3.83 -20.96 -1.38
N THR A 27 4.99 -20.96 -2.03
CA THR A 27 5.80 -22.16 -2.16
C THR A 27 6.20 -22.74 -0.81
N MET A 28 6.54 -21.90 0.17
CA MET A 28 6.88 -22.35 1.52
C MET A 28 5.68 -23.00 2.21
N MET A 29 4.52 -22.34 2.19
CA MET A 29 3.29 -22.85 2.82
C MET A 29 2.83 -24.18 2.20
N LEU A 30 2.86 -24.29 0.86
CA LEU A 30 2.55 -25.55 0.17
C LEU A 30 3.52 -26.69 0.57
N ASN A 31 4.81 -26.38 0.75
CA ASN A 31 5.78 -27.37 1.23
C ASN A 31 5.52 -27.77 2.69
N GLU A 32 5.14 -26.83 3.56
CA GLU A 32 4.80 -27.09 4.97
C GLU A 32 3.53 -27.94 5.10
N ALA A 33 2.53 -27.70 4.25
CA ALA A 33 1.33 -28.52 4.12
C ALA A 33 1.62 -29.90 3.48
N GLY A 34 2.80 -30.11 2.91
CA GLY A 34 3.19 -31.37 2.26
C GLY A 34 2.51 -31.58 0.90
N ILE A 35 2.09 -30.50 0.25
CA ILE A 35 1.39 -30.52 -1.03
C ILE A 35 2.40 -30.62 -2.17
N ALA A 36 2.28 -31.69 -2.96
CA ALA A 36 3.08 -31.86 -4.17
C ALA A 36 2.66 -30.84 -5.24
N HIS A 37 3.58 -29.93 -5.58
CA HIS A 37 3.36 -28.86 -6.53
C HIS A 37 4.56 -28.65 -7.45
N ARG A 38 4.35 -27.93 -8.56
CA ARG A 38 5.35 -27.53 -9.54
C ARG A 38 5.01 -26.15 -10.08
N TRP A 39 6.04 -25.35 -10.36
CA TRP A 39 5.88 -24.05 -11.01
C TRP A 39 6.26 -24.11 -12.49
N GLU A 40 5.45 -23.49 -13.35
CA GLU A 40 5.78 -23.16 -14.73
C GLU A 40 5.65 -21.64 -14.90
N GLU A 41 6.78 -20.93 -14.87
CA GLU A 41 6.83 -19.46 -14.88
C GLU A 41 6.05 -18.81 -13.72
N THR A 42 4.82 -18.38 -13.97
CA THR A 42 3.87 -17.79 -13.01
C THR A 42 2.69 -18.71 -12.71
N VAL A 43 2.68 -19.92 -13.28
CA VAL A 43 1.59 -20.89 -13.13
C VAL A 43 1.97 -21.94 -12.09
N LEU A 44 1.14 -22.07 -11.06
CA LEU A 44 1.23 -23.16 -10.09
C LEU A 44 0.49 -24.37 -10.64
N LEU A 45 1.14 -25.54 -10.58
CA LEU A 45 0.55 -26.83 -10.94
C LEU A 45 0.55 -27.77 -9.73
N ALA A 46 -0.59 -28.33 -9.39
CA ALA A 46 -0.73 -29.34 -8.34
C ALA A 46 -1.73 -30.42 -8.72
N GLU A 47 -1.72 -31.54 -7.99
CA GLU A 47 -2.66 -32.62 -8.21
C GLU A 47 -4.07 -32.22 -7.74
N SER A 48 -5.11 -32.52 -8.53
CA SER A 48 -6.51 -32.18 -8.24
C SER A 48 -7.00 -32.69 -6.88
N LYS A 49 -6.40 -33.75 -6.32
CA LYS A 49 -6.74 -34.21 -4.97
C LYS A 49 -6.41 -33.21 -3.86
N ASN A 50 -5.49 -32.28 -4.13
CA ASN A 50 -5.06 -31.24 -3.20
C ASN A 50 -5.67 -29.88 -3.56
N GLU A 51 -6.57 -29.81 -4.55
CA GLU A 51 -7.22 -28.57 -5.03
C GLU A 51 -7.74 -27.73 -3.86
N THR A 52 -8.53 -28.34 -2.98
CA THR A 52 -9.11 -27.65 -1.82
C THR A 52 -8.06 -27.09 -0.88
N GLU A 53 -6.98 -27.83 -0.57
CA GLU A 53 -5.93 -27.31 0.33
C GLU A 53 -5.07 -26.23 -0.35
N VAL A 54 -4.85 -26.35 -1.66
CA VAL A 54 -4.18 -25.30 -2.44
C VAL A 54 -5.02 -24.03 -2.46
N GLU A 55 -6.32 -24.13 -2.71
CA GLU A 55 -7.24 -23.00 -2.67
C GLU A 55 -7.30 -22.35 -1.28
N GLU A 56 -7.35 -23.14 -0.20
CA GLU A 56 -7.33 -22.59 1.17
C GLU A 56 -6.04 -21.81 1.47
N ILE A 57 -4.89 -22.29 1.00
CA ILE A 57 -3.60 -21.59 1.17
C ILE A 57 -3.52 -20.34 0.29
N LEU A 58 -4.04 -20.41 -0.94
CA LEU A 58 -4.12 -19.25 -1.84
C LEU A 58 -4.97 -18.15 -1.20
N ASP A 59 -6.14 -18.50 -0.66
CA ASP A 59 -7.01 -17.57 0.07
C ASP A 59 -6.31 -17.01 1.32
N GLU A 60 -5.53 -17.81 2.05
CA GLU A 60 -4.79 -17.34 3.24
C GLU A 60 -3.73 -16.29 2.86
N ILE A 61 -2.99 -16.52 1.78
CA ILE A 61 -1.95 -15.58 1.32
C ILE A 61 -2.55 -14.33 0.71
N ASP A 62 -3.61 -14.46 -0.08
CA ASP A 62 -4.34 -13.30 -0.61
C ASP A 62 -4.87 -12.44 0.55
N ASN A 63 -5.43 -13.06 1.60
CA ASN A 63 -5.82 -12.32 2.80
C ASN A 63 -4.63 -11.69 3.52
N LEU A 64 -3.47 -12.36 3.60
CA LEU A 64 -2.29 -11.80 4.24
C LEU A 64 -1.72 -10.61 3.46
N GLU A 65 -1.67 -10.70 2.12
CA GLU A 65 -1.30 -9.59 1.23
C GLU A 65 -2.26 -8.42 1.42
N ASN A 66 -3.57 -8.69 1.37
CA ASN A 66 -4.60 -7.68 1.63
C ASN A 66 -4.53 -7.12 3.06
N GLU A 67 -4.18 -7.90 4.09
CA GLU A 67 -4.01 -7.41 5.46
C GLU A 67 -2.75 -6.55 5.61
N ILE A 68 -1.69 -6.81 4.83
CA ILE A 68 -0.49 -5.96 4.77
C ILE A 68 -0.83 -4.66 4.03
N GLU A 69 -1.52 -4.73 2.88
CA GLU A 69 -1.93 -3.56 2.11
C GLU A 69 -2.98 -2.71 2.86
N ALA A 70 -3.94 -3.33 3.55
CA ALA A 70 -4.99 -2.65 4.30
C ALA A 70 -4.51 -2.09 5.66
N GLN A 71 -3.42 -2.61 6.24
CA GLN A 71 -2.81 -2.02 7.44
C GLN A 71 -1.99 -0.77 7.12
N ASP A 72 -1.57 -0.60 5.87
CA ASP A 72 -0.85 0.58 5.40
C ASP A 72 -1.74 1.56 4.63
N GLU A 73 -3.03 1.29 4.37
CA GLU A 73 -3.88 2.29 3.70
C GLU A 73 -4.24 3.44 4.67
N VAL A 74 -4.00 4.68 4.22
CA VAL A 74 -4.40 5.87 4.99
C VAL A 74 -5.91 6.03 5.00
N ASP A 75 -6.51 6.00 6.19
CA ASP A 75 -7.92 6.33 6.42
C ASP A 75 -8.32 7.65 5.71
N GLU A 76 -9.47 7.68 5.03
CA GLU A 76 -10.01 8.91 4.38
C GLU A 76 -10.12 10.09 5.38
N LYS A 77 -10.30 9.77 6.66
CA LYS A 77 -10.33 10.75 7.76
C LYS A 77 -9.00 11.48 7.92
N VAL A 78 -7.87 10.82 7.66
CA VAL A 78 -6.53 11.43 7.72
C VAL A 78 -6.34 12.38 6.54
N LEU A 79 -6.81 12.04 5.33
CA LEU A 79 -6.81 12.95 4.19
C LEU A 79 -7.61 14.22 4.47
N ARG A 80 -8.79 14.09 5.08
CA ARG A 80 -9.61 15.25 5.50
C ARG A 80 -8.89 16.10 6.54
N GLN A 81 -8.22 15.48 7.51
CA GLN A 81 -7.41 16.20 8.50
C GLN A 81 -6.22 16.93 7.85
N LEU A 82 -5.55 16.30 6.88
CA LEU A 82 -4.45 16.91 6.14
C LEU A 82 -4.95 18.12 5.35
N LEU A 83 -6.13 18.02 4.73
CA LEU A 83 -6.76 19.14 4.03
C LEU A 83 -7.09 20.30 4.98
N ASP A 84 -7.62 20.02 6.17
CA ASP A 84 -7.94 21.03 7.17
C ASP A 84 -6.68 21.73 7.70
N VAL A 85 -5.62 20.97 7.99
CA VAL A 85 -4.32 21.50 8.41
C VAL A 85 -3.72 22.38 7.32
N THR A 86 -3.76 21.92 6.07
CA THR A 86 -3.31 22.67 4.89
C THR A 86 -4.04 24.02 4.79
N GLN A 87 -5.35 24.04 5.02
CA GLN A 87 -6.13 25.29 5.04
C GLN A 87 -5.78 26.19 6.23
N SER A 88 -5.48 25.62 7.39
CA SER A 88 -5.03 26.39 8.55
C SER A 88 -3.68 27.06 8.27
N ILE A 89 -2.72 26.34 7.68
CA ILE A 89 -1.40 26.86 7.29
C ILE A 89 -1.51 27.94 6.21
N GLN A 90 -2.41 27.76 5.23
CA GLN A 90 -2.70 28.81 4.22
C GLN A 90 -3.19 30.11 4.85
N ARG A 91 -3.99 30.02 5.92
CA ARG A 91 -4.54 31.19 6.62
C ARG A 91 -3.52 31.81 7.58
N ASP A 92 -2.79 30.97 8.30
CA ASP A 92 -1.77 31.34 9.27
C ASP A 92 -0.62 30.32 9.27
N PRO A 93 0.47 30.59 8.52
CA PRO A 93 1.60 29.67 8.43
C PRO A 93 2.39 29.59 9.73
N THR A 94 2.17 30.52 10.66
CA THR A 94 2.85 30.51 11.97
C THR A 94 2.06 29.76 13.04
N ASP A 95 0.93 29.15 12.67
CA ASP A 95 0.12 28.36 13.60
C ASP A 95 0.86 27.09 14.03
N THR A 96 1.42 27.15 15.25
CA THR A 96 2.17 26.04 15.85
C THR A 96 1.29 24.79 16.04
N ARG A 97 -0.03 24.94 16.21
CA ARG A 97 -0.93 23.78 16.30
C ARG A 97 -1.11 23.10 14.95
N ALA A 98 -1.25 23.89 13.89
CA ALA A 98 -1.34 23.36 12.54
C ALA A 98 -0.03 22.67 12.14
N THR A 99 1.12 23.25 12.50
CA THR A 99 2.45 22.68 12.26
C THR A 99 2.63 21.35 13.01
N ALA A 100 2.37 21.30 14.31
CA ALA A 100 2.47 20.06 15.09
C ALA A 100 1.49 18.97 14.61
N LYS A 101 0.32 19.39 14.10
CA LYS A 101 -0.65 18.44 13.52
C LYS A 101 -0.19 17.93 12.16
N LEU A 102 0.47 18.76 11.35
CA LEU A 102 1.08 18.33 10.08
C LEU A 102 2.18 17.29 10.34
N GLU A 103 3.07 17.53 11.30
CA GLU A 103 4.13 16.58 11.69
C GLU A 103 3.53 15.22 12.12
N SER A 104 2.51 15.24 12.97
CA SER A 104 1.82 14.01 13.40
C SER A 104 1.14 13.27 12.25
N ILE A 105 0.58 13.98 11.26
CA ILE A 105 0.00 13.35 10.08
C ILE A 105 1.10 12.79 9.18
N LEU A 106 2.21 13.52 9.00
CA LEU A 106 3.34 13.06 8.20
C LEU A 106 3.92 11.74 8.74
N GLU A 107 4.08 11.60 10.06
CA GLU A 107 4.51 10.36 10.70
C GLU A 107 3.54 9.19 10.44
N GLU A 108 2.24 9.48 10.46
CA GLU A 108 1.19 8.49 10.19
C GLU A 108 1.18 8.04 8.72
N ILE A 109 1.41 8.96 7.77
CA ILE A 109 1.33 8.66 6.33
C ILE A 109 2.65 8.22 5.69
N ASP A 110 3.79 8.35 6.35
CA ASP A 110 5.11 8.08 5.77
C ASP A 110 5.24 6.62 5.32
N ASN A 111 4.86 5.70 6.20
CA ASN A 111 4.86 4.26 5.95
C ASN A 111 3.62 3.79 5.17
N ALA A 112 2.56 4.60 5.19
CA ALA A 112 1.28 4.24 4.62
C ALA A 112 1.26 4.29 3.07
N GLY A 113 0.59 3.29 2.50
CA GLY A 113 0.16 3.14 1.11
C GLY A 113 -0.92 4.15 0.70
N ALA A 114 -1.14 4.22 -0.60
CA ALA A 114 -2.11 5.16 -1.17
C ALA A 114 -3.54 4.71 -0.84
N PRO A 115 -4.43 5.64 -0.43
CA PRO A 115 -5.85 5.32 -0.28
C PRO A 115 -6.47 4.94 -1.62
N GLY A 116 -7.34 3.94 -1.65
CA GLY A 116 -7.66 3.16 -2.87
C GLY A 116 -8.01 3.95 -4.14
N ASP A 117 -8.71 5.09 -4.04
CA ASP A 117 -9.04 5.94 -5.19
C ASP A 117 -7.88 6.83 -5.68
N ILE A 118 -6.80 6.94 -4.90
CA ILE A 118 -5.61 7.74 -5.18
C ILE A 118 -4.51 6.85 -5.77
N GLY A 119 -4.13 7.10 -7.02
CA GLY A 119 -2.99 6.38 -7.61
C GLY A 119 -1.65 6.68 -6.92
N ASP A 120 -0.72 5.71 -6.90
CA ASP A 120 0.60 5.80 -6.25
C ASP A 120 1.39 7.08 -6.56
N SER A 121 1.29 7.55 -7.82
CA SER A 121 1.97 8.78 -8.24
C SER A 121 1.39 10.03 -7.58
N ALA A 122 0.06 10.08 -7.40
CA ALA A 122 -0.60 11.19 -6.73
C ALA A 122 -0.34 11.13 -5.22
N TRP A 123 -0.35 9.92 -4.64
CA TRP A 123 -0.03 9.72 -3.24
C TRP A 123 1.40 10.15 -2.89
N ARG A 124 2.40 9.73 -3.68
CA ARG A 124 3.79 10.17 -3.53
C ARG A 124 3.92 11.70 -3.62
N GLN A 125 3.17 12.33 -4.52
CA GLN A 125 3.14 13.79 -4.65
C GLN A 125 2.54 14.48 -3.42
N ILE A 126 1.48 13.92 -2.83
CA ILE A 126 0.88 14.43 -1.59
C ILE A 126 1.89 14.39 -0.44
N LYS A 127 2.59 13.26 -0.26
CA LYS A 127 3.62 13.11 0.79
C LYS A 127 4.78 14.10 0.60
N ASP A 128 5.28 14.22 -0.62
CA ASP A 128 6.36 15.15 -0.98
C ASP A 128 5.99 16.62 -0.71
N LEU A 129 4.79 17.04 -1.11
CA LEU A 129 4.31 18.40 -0.88
C LEU A 129 4.09 18.69 0.61
N ALA A 130 3.52 17.74 1.36
CA ALA A 130 3.31 17.88 2.80
C ALA A 130 4.63 18.00 3.57
N SER A 131 5.64 17.20 3.20
CA SER A 131 6.99 17.28 3.79
C SER A 131 7.66 18.62 3.49
N GLN A 132 7.55 19.15 2.25
CA GLN A 132 8.10 20.47 1.93
C GLN A 132 7.40 21.61 2.69
N VAL A 133 6.10 21.50 2.98
CA VAL A 133 5.40 22.48 3.82
C VAL A 133 5.98 22.46 5.23
N GLU A 134 6.18 21.28 5.82
CA GLU A 134 6.79 21.13 7.14
C GLU A 134 8.22 21.67 7.18
N GLU A 135 9.04 21.33 6.18
CA GLU A 135 10.42 21.82 6.07
C GLU A 135 10.47 23.36 5.96
N ALA A 136 9.55 23.97 5.19
CA ALA A 136 9.47 25.43 5.08
C ALA A 136 9.11 26.10 6.42
N LEU A 137 8.37 25.42 7.29
CA LEU A 137 7.93 25.93 8.59
C LEU A 137 8.96 25.68 9.70
N VAL A 138 9.63 24.53 9.71
CA VAL A 138 10.47 24.05 10.82
C VAL A 138 11.96 24.02 10.46
N GLY A 139 12.30 23.76 9.19
CA GLY A 139 13.67 23.45 8.74
C GLY A 139 14.66 24.62 8.77
N ALA A 140 14.17 25.87 8.78
CA ALA A 140 15.01 27.06 8.82
C ALA A 140 14.96 27.77 10.18
N SER A 141 16.00 28.55 10.51
CA SER A 141 16.02 29.38 11.75
C SER A 141 14.84 30.37 11.85
N ARG A 142 14.13 30.60 10.75
CA ARG A 142 12.85 31.30 10.66
C ARG A 142 11.98 30.62 9.60
N PRO A 143 10.67 30.42 9.83
CA PRO A 143 9.76 29.87 8.83
C PRO A 143 9.74 30.72 7.56
N ASP A 144 9.81 30.07 6.40
CA ASP A 144 9.52 30.69 5.11
C ASP A 144 8.01 30.66 4.86
N GLU A 145 7.33 31.65 5.45
CA GLU A 145 5.87 31.80 5.40
C GLU A 145 5.33 31.84 3.96
N VAL A 146 6.06 32.46 3.04
CA VAL A 146 5.64 32.62 1.63
C VAL A 146 5.72 31.29 0.90
N LEU A 147 6.83 30.56 1.09
CA LEU A 147 7.00 29.23 0.52
C LEU A 147 5.99 28.23 1.10
N ALA A 148 5.81 28.23 2.41
CA ALA A 148 4.85 27.36 3.09
C ALA A 148 3.41 27.58 2.58
N MET A 149 2.99 28.83 2.39
CA MET A 149 1.68 29.16 1.82
C MET A 149 1.50 28.66 0.38
N ASP A 150 2.52 28.81 -0.48
CA ASP A 150 2.45 28.36 -1.88
C ASP A 150 2.40 26.83 -1.97
N LEU A 151 3.25 26.14 -1.20
CA LEU A 151 3.27 24.68 -1.11
C LEU A 151 1.96 24.13 -0.53
N ALA A 152 1.44 24.75 0.53
CA ALA A 152 0.15 24.38 1.10
C ALA A 152 -0.99 24.60 0.10
N SER A 153 -0.93 25.66 -0.71
CA SER A 153 -1.91 25.91 -1.79
C SER A 153 -1.91 24.79 -2.83
N ARG A 154 -0.73 24.32 -3.24
CA ARG A 154 -0.58 23.19 -4.17
C ARG A 154 -1.05 21.88 -3.57
N LEU A 155 -0.63 21.57 -2.33
CA LEU A 155 -1.06 20.38 -1.60
C LEU A 155 -2.60 20.30 -1.50
N GLY A 156 -3.24 21.40 -1.10
CA GLY A 156 -4.69 21.46 -0.99
C GLY A 156 -5.41 21.34 -2.34
N ALA A 157 -4.78 21.72 -3.45
CA ALA A 157 -5.35 21.51 -4.78
C ALA A 157 -5.29 20.03 -5.19
N VAL A 158 -4.16 19.36 -4.92
CA VAL A 158 -4.00 17.92 -5.18
C VAL A 158 -4.97 17.10 -4.33
N LEU A 159 -5.08 17.39 -3.04
CA LEU A 159 -6.01 16.68 -2.14
C LEU A 159 -7.46 16.78 -2.62
N ARG A 160 -7.93 17.98 -3.00
CA ARG A 160 -9.31 18.18 -3.48
C ARG A 160 -9.59 17.54 -4.84
N ALA A 161 -8.56 17.27 -5.63
CA ALA A 161 -8.72 16.58 -6.91
C ALA A 161 -8.88 15.07 -6.73
N ASN A 162 -8.52 14.52 -5.56
CA ASN A 162 -8.52 13.10 -5.23
C ASN A 162 -9.45 12.75 -4.05
N LEU A 163 -10.33 13.69 -3.64
CA LEU A 163 -11.37 13.54 -2.60
C LEU A 163 -12.75 13.75 -3.24
#